data_AF-A0AAD7Y6C3-F1
#
_entry.id   AF-A0AAD7Y6C3-F1
#
_cell.length_a   1.000
_cell.length_b   1.000
_cell.length_c   1.000
_cell.angle_alpha   90.00
_cell.angle_beta   90.00
_cell.angle_gamma   90.00
#
_symmetry.space_group_name_H-M   'P 1'
#
loop_
_entity.id
_entity.type
_entity.pdbx_description
1 polymer ?
#
loop_
_entity_poly.entity_id
_entity_poly.type
_entity_poly.pdbx_seq_one_letter_code
_entity_poly.pdbx_strand_id
1 'polypeptide(L)'
;MLVYYYKSVGRCRSRRLRPRTVPGAVCSNMWRQSVLIALLASLASAWDIAVTAGDRIEFYNIGGTKTDTVHFPSQNLTALAYDEVHDMLLYVDKQSGNDAICGYKMSFQEYQCYVERNGRNIQGLAFDPLTEKLFFTDMKERSINWFSFKPGFENKVYGNLLIKLDEGIPTDIAVDSCRGYVYWINTNITSSTIERARFDGSDREVVIKSIYKYDLQSLVIDQQMKQIYWKMPSTKDGNSVYVADLNGKNQEARITQTYFPLDHVNAFAVTKQYLLSVSSCTSCNPRTIFQFPKPLNNFSFETLFDVSSKGVIGIVTNYKIRDQFEGISECVIPNNYEIYDSTKKTARQSEGPFCVHGTKFIGQSICKCTPGYTGVRCEASVCDNYCLQGNCSFTDGGLPKCRCEAGYTGDRCEVNVCNSYCLNDGTCSLNEEDEPICECTEAYEGRRCEDSTSVSSGKAVPACQTPGSKSEDDQSNAISSGTKKYIAEKTITLADLMANWHKPTKISVVVEVK
;
A
#
# COMPACT_ATOMS: atom_id res chain seq x y z
N MET A 1 -10.70 -2.66 13.78
CA MET A 1 -10.94 -2.56 15.24
C MET A 1 -12.02 -3.55 15.66
N LEU A 2 -11.73 -4.41 16.63
CA LEU A 2 -12.71 -5.18 17.42
C LEU A 2 -13.00 -4.38 18.69
N VAL A 3 -14.29 -4.15 19.01
CA VAL A 3 -14.70 -3.42 20.23
C VAL A 3 -15.43 -4.38 21.17
N TYR A 4 -14.91 -4.55 22.39
CA TYR A 4 -15.50 -5.32 23.48
C TYR A 4 -16.62 -4.51 24.19
N TYR A 5 -17.72 -5.16 24.55
CA TYR A 5 -18.74 -4.62 25.47
C TYR A 5 -18.79 -5.42 26.77
N TYR A 6 -18.55 -4.76 27.90
CA TYR A 6 -18.91 -5.26 29.24
C TYR A 6 -20.38 -4.95 29.54
N LYS A 7 -21.13 -5.93 30.07
CA LYS A 7 -22.50 -5.74 30.57
C LYS A 7 -22.55 -6.12 32.05
N SER A 8 -22.68 -5.14 32.94
CA SER A 8 -22.94 -5.38 34.36
C SER A 8 -24.45 -5.57 34.57
N VAL A 9 -24.83 -6.57 35.38
CA VAL A 9 -26.21 -6.88 35.75
C VAL A 9 -26.39 -6.51 37.23
N GLY A 10 -27.21 -5.50 37.51
CA GLY A 10 -27.65 -5.14 38.87
C GLY A 10 -29.14 -5.42 39.06
N ARG A 11 -29.48 -6.33 39.98
CA ARG A 11 -30.86 -6.58 40.48
C ARG A 11 -31.20 -5.54 41.55
N CYS A 12 -32.42 -5.00 41.54
CA CYS A 12 -33.03 -4.35 42.72
C CYS A 12 -34.37 -4.99 43.09
N ARG A 13 -34.47 -5.40 44.37
CA ARG A 13 -35.67 -5.93 45.05
C ARG A 13 -36.57 -4.79 45.53
N SER A 14 -37.87 -5.08 45.57
CA SER A 14 -38.95 -4.15 45.99
C SER A 14 -39.04 -3.93 47.49
N ARG A 15 -39.48 -2.73 47.91
CA ARG A 15 -40.40 -2.56 49.05
C ARG A 15 -41.42 -1.45 48.75
N ARG A 16 -42.70 -1.80 48.93
CA ARG A 16 -43.89 -0.95 48.78
C ARG A 16 -44.10 -0.11 50.04
N LEU A 17 -44.46 1.17 49.87
CA LEU A 17 -45.44 1.89 50.70
C LEU A 17 -46.16 2.93 49.81
N ARG A 18 -47.49 3.01 49.95
CA ARG A 18 -48.47 3.94 49.32
C ARG A 18 -49.44 4.36 50.45
N PRO A 19 -50.37 5.32 50.28
CA PRO A 19 -50.46 6.44 49.32
C PRO A 19 -50.93 7.77 49.98
N ARG A 20 -50.78 8.92 49.29
CA ARG A 20 -51.82 9.97 49.21
C ARG A 20 -51.50 11.04 48.16
N THR A 21 -52.30 11.00 47.08
CA THR A 21 -52.95 12.08 46.30
C THR A 21 -52.29 13.47 46.16
N VAL A 22 -51.76 13.79 44.95
CA VAL A 22 -52.15 14.88 44.00
C VAL A 22 -51.50 14.54 42.63
N PRO A 23 -52.17 14.64 41.46
CA PRO A 23 -51.53 14.46 40.15
C PRO A 23 -51.14 15.81 39.52
N GLY A 24 -49.84 16.07 39.42
CA GLY A 24 -49.26 17.16 38.65
C GLY A 24 -47.85 16.82 38.23
N ALA A 25 -47.69 16.21 37.04
CA ALA A 25 -46.45 16.19 36.25
C ALA A 25 -46.74 15.52 34.90
N VAL A 26 -47.18 16.31 33.92
CA VAL A 26 -47.10 15.91 32.51
C VAL A 26 -45.69 16.25 32.04
N CYS A 27 -44.79 15.27 32.07
CA CYS A 27 -43.56 15.31 31.29
C CYS A 27 -43.93 15.12 29.82
N SER A 28 -44.25 16.22 29.13
CA SER A 28 -44.24 16.26 27.67
C SER A 28 -43.16 17.22 27.20
N ASN A 29 -42.39 16.76 26.21
CA ASN A 29 -41.55 17.56 25.32
C ASN A 29 -40.21 18.08 25.88
N MET A 30 -39.32 17.15 26.25
CA MET A 30 -37.89 17.29 25.93
C MET A 30 -37.58 16.53 24.62
N TRP A 31 -38.24 16.94 23.55
CA TRP A 31 -37.86 16.66 22.16
C TRP A 31 -37.60 18.01 21.49
N ARG A 32 -36.57 18.72 21.95
CA ARG A 32 -35.99 19.92 21.31
C ARG A 32 -34.81 20.37 22.18
N GLN A 33 -33.66 19.75 21.92
CA GLN A 33 -32.29 20.12 22.26
C GLN A 33 -31.52 18.79 22.39
N SER A 34 -30.49 18.61 21.57
CA SER A 34 -29.65 17.39 21.41
C SER A 34 -29.89 16.54 20.15
N VAL A 35 -30.22 17.15 19.01
CA VAL A 35 -29.73 16.68 17.68
C VAL A 35 -29.43 17.91 16.82
N LEU A 36 -28.54 18.75 17.31
CA LEU A 36 -27.69 19.58 16.47
C LEU A 36 -26.27 19.16 16.83
N ILE A 37 -25.40 19.06 15.83
CA ILE A 37 -24.02 18.53 15.89
C ILE A 37 -23.93 17.00 15.67
N ALA A 38 -24.37 16.57 14.49
CA ALA A 38 -23.65 15.54 13.73
C ALA A 38 -23.63 15.92 12.23
N LEU A 39 -23.47 17.21 11.95
CA LEU A 39 -22.72 17.66 10.78
C LEU A 39 -21.31 17.90 11.30
N LEU A 40 -20.58 16.80 11.58
CA LEU A 40 -19.13 16.90 11.53
C LEU A 40 -18.83 17.09 10.05
N ALA A 41 -18.65 18.36 9.67
CA ALA A 41 -17.83 18.70 8.54
C ALA A 41 -16.63 17.75 8.57
N SER A 42 -16.36 17.05 7.47
CA SER A 42 -15.02 16.58 7.21
C SER A 42 -14.16 17.85 7.18
N LEU A 43 -13.64 18.24 8.34
CA LEU A 43 -12.49 19.11 8.40
C LEU A 43 -11.42 18.27 7.70
N ALA A 44 -11.23 18.51 6.40
CA ALA A 44 -10.03 18.05 5.72
C ALA A 44 -8.89 18.53 6.64
N SER A 45 -8.18 17.58 7.24
CA SER A 45 -7.11 17.93 8.16
C SER A 45 -6.10 18.73 7.34
N ALA A 46 -6.01 20.03 7.60
CA ALA A 46 -5.01 20.86 6.95
C ALA A 46 -3.64 20.34 7.42
N TRP A 47 -2.92 19.68 6.51
CA TRP A 47 -1.59 19.15 6.73
C TRP A 47 -0.59 20.02 5.97
N ASP A 48 0.60 20.18 6.56
CA ASP A 48 1.69 20.96 5.98
C ASP A 48 2.86 20.05 5.57
N ILE A 49 3.04 18.93 6.29
CA ILE A 49 4.13 17.98 6.10
C ILE A 49 3.54 16.57 6.07
N ALA A 50 3.96 15.77 5.09
CA ALA A 50 3.68 14.34 5.04
C ALA A 50 4.99 13.56 4.93
N VAL A 51 5.09 12.45 5.66
CA VAL A 51 6.27 11.59 5.68
C VAL A 51 5.90 10.12 5.54
N THR A 52 6.70 9.34 4.81
CA THR A 52 6.58 7.87 4.82
C THR A 52 7.17 7.32 6.10
N ALA A 53 6.58 6.28 6.70
CA ALA A 53 6.95 5.77 8.01
C ALA A 53 6.79 4.25 8.09
N GLY A 54 7.56 3.50 7.29
CA GLY A 54 7.40 2.05 7.17
C GLY A 54 6.18 1.69 6.35
N ASP A 55 5.08 1.28 7.00
CA ASP A 55 3.83 0.78 6.38
C ASP A 55 2.73 1.85 6.25
N ARG A 56 3.07 3.12 6.52
CA ARG A 56 2.09 4.21 6.64
C ARG A 56 2.67 5.54 6.21
N ILE A 57 1.78 6.49 5.97
CA ILE A 57 2.09 7.90 5.80
C ILE A 57 1.54 8.66 7.02
N GLU A 58 2.39 9.48 7.64
CA GLU A 58 2.03 10.31 8.78
C GLU A 58 1.97 11.78 8.35
N PHE A 59 0.94 12.49 8.80
CA PHE A 59 0.68 13.89 8.45
C PHE A 59 0.86 14.78 9.65
N TYR A 60 1.44 15.95 9.44
CA TYR A 60 1.75 16.93 10.47
C TYR A 60 1.42 18.34 9.98
N ASN A 61 1.15 19.23 10.93
CA ASN A 61 1.24 20.67 10.69
C ASN A 61 2.69 21.16 10.83
N ILE A 62 2.95 22.40 10.43
CA ILE A 62 4.27 23.02 10.51
C ILE A 62 4.76 23.19 11.96
N GLY A 63 3.84 23.22 12.93
CA GLY A 63 4.14 23.23 14.37
C GLY A 63 4.49 21.86 14.95
N GLY A 64 4.56 20.81 14.12
CA GLY A 64 4.93 19.45 14.52
C GLY A 64 3.84 18.63 15.21
N THR A 65 2.60 19.14 15.24
CA THR A 65 1.45 18.37 15.71
C THR A 65 1.02 17.41 14.63
N LYS A 66 0.96 16.11 14.97
CA LYS A 66 0.45 15.08 14.09
C LYS A 66 -1.05 15.27 13.84
N THR A 67 -1.44 15.42 12.58
CA THR A 67 -2.82 15.69 12.17
C THR A 67 -3.56 14.43 11.73
N ASP A 68 -2.86 13.47 11.11
CA ASP A 68 -3.47 12.25 10.59
C ASP A 68 -2.45 11.10 10.36
N THR A 69 -2.93 9.91 10.06
CA THR A 69 -2.14 8.74 9.65
C THR A 69 -2.93 7.81 8.75
N VAL A 70 -2.32 7.42 7.63
CA VAL A 70 -2.89 6.48 6.68
C VAL A 70 -2.01 5.24 6.59
N HIS A 71 -2.59 4.08 6.85
CA HIS A 71 -1.91 2.79 6.77
C HIS A 71 -2.14 2.12 5.43
N PHE A 72 -1.11 1.44 4.94
CA PHE A 72 -1.15 0.72 3.67
C PHE A 72 -0.89 -0.77 3.91
N PRO A 73 -1.39 -1.66 3.03
CA PRO A 73 -1.09 -3.09 3.11
C PRO A 73 0.41 -3.40 2.93
N SER A 74 1.14 -2.53 2.24
CA SER A 74 2.59 -2.67 2.05
C SER A 74 3.36 -2.33 3.32
N GLN A 75 4.46 -3.04 3.55
CA GLN A 75 5.29 -2.90 4.74
C GLN A 75 6.44 -1.90 4.56
N ASN A 76 6.69 -1.37 3.35
CA ASN A 76 7.88 -0.55 3.09
C ASN A 76 7.66 0.55 2.04
N LEU A 77 7.10 1.66 2.47
CA LEU A 77 6.93 2.88 1.70
C LEU A 77 8.20 3.73 1.76
N THR A 78 8.70 4.20 0.62
CA THR A 78 9.97 4.93 0.55
C THR A 78 9.81 6.38 0.06
N ALA A 79 9.98 6.63 -1.22
CA ALA A 79 9.89 7.95 -1.83
C ALA A 79 8.47 8.49 -1.77
N LEU A 80 8.34 9.81 -1.75
CA LEU A 80 7.07 10.51 -1.65
C LEU A 80 7.09 11.74 -2.56
N ALA A 81 6.01 11.98 -3.28
CA ALA A 81 5.75 13.18 -4.07
C ALA A 81 4.29 13.62 -3.85
N TYR A 82 4.04 14.92 -3.94
CA TYR A 82 2.68 15.45 -3.79
C TYR A 82 2.14 15.97 -5.12
N ASP A 83 1.00 15.43 -5.52
CA ASP A 83 0.19 15.90 -6.65
C ASP A 83 -0.93 16.80 -6.11
N GLU A 84 -0.68 18.12 -6.17
CA GLU A 84 -1.67 19.12 -5.74
C GLU A 84 -2.86 19.25 -6.69
N VAL A 85 -2.72 18.84 -7.95
CA VAL A 85 -3.76 18.96 -8.98
C VAL A 85 -4.84 17.91 -8.76
N HIS A 86 -4.45 16.71 -8.35
CA HIS A 86 -5.35 15.58 -8.12
C HIS A 86 -5.57 15.24 -6.64
N ASP A 87 -5.06 16.07 -5.72
CA ASP A 87 -5.15 15.87 -4.27
C ASP A 87 -4.67 14.47 -3.84
N MET A 88 -3.47 14.13 -4.30
CA MET A 88 -2.94 12.77 -4.22
C MET A 88 -1.49 12.76 -3.75
N LEU A 89 -1.17 11.83 -2.85
CA LEU A 89 0.22 11.51 -2.50
C LEU A 89 0.71 10.34 -3.33
N LEU A 90 1.79 10.52 -4.06
CA LEU A 90 2.44 9.49 -4.85
C LEU A 90 3.61 8.92 -4.04
N TYR A 91 3.70 7.60 -3.96
CA TYR A 91 4.71 6.93 -3.16
C TYR A 91 5.26 5.69 -3.86
N VAL A 92 6.48 5.31 -3.50
CA VAL A 92 7.08 4.04 -3.92
C VAL A 92 6.74 2.97 -2.88
N ASP A 93 6.16 1.87 -3.35
CA ASP A 93 5.91 0.66 -2.60
C ASP A 93 7.03 -0.36 -2.88
N LYS A 94 7.97 -0.50 -1.93
CA LYS A 94 9.20 -1.28 -2.10
C LYS A 94 9.00 -2.74 -1.71
N GLN A 95 9.34 -3.65 -2.62
CA GLN A 95 9.26 -5.10 -2.39
C GLN A 95 10.48 -5.82 -2.95
N SER A 96 11.57 -5.85 -2.18
CA SER A 96 12.82 -6.56 -2.52
C SER A 96 13.33 -6.34 -3.96
N GLY A 97 13.28 -5.11 -4.47
CA GLY A 97 13.72 -4.77 -5.83
C GLY A 97 12.70 -5.11 -6.91
N ASN A 98 11.41 -5.12 -6.55
CA ASN A 98 10.27 -5.24 -7.45
C ASN A 98 9.29 -4.09 -7.18
N ASP A 99 9.77 -2.86 -7.30
CA ASP A 99 9.07 -1.69 -6.78
C ASP A 99 7.90 -1.24 -7.67
N ALA A 100 6.84 -0.71 -7.08
CA ALA A 100 5.72 -0.08 -7.76
C ALA A 100 5.60 1.39 -7.35
N ILE A 101 4.98 2.20 -8.22
CA ILE A 101 4.55 3.55 -7.86
C ILE A 101 3.04 3.56 -7.71
N CYS A 102 2.58 3.94 -6.52
CA CYS A 102 1.17 4.04 -6.20
C CYS A 102 0.83 5.44 -5.71
N GLY A 103 -0.45 5.78 -5.76
CA GLY A 103 -0.98 7.04 -5.29
C GLY A 103 -2.13 6.83 -4.33
N TYR A 104 -2.18 7.66 -3.30
CA TYR A 104 -3.26 7.76 -2.34
C TYR A 104 -4.02 9.07 -2.56
N LYS A 105 -5.27 8.98 -3.02
CA LYS A 105 -6.16 10.12 -3.21
C LYS A 105 -6.76 10.49 -1.85
N MET A 106 -6.39 11.65 -1.32
CA MET A 106 -6.80 12.06 0.02
C MET A 106 -8.31 12.30 0.11
N SER A 107 -8.88 12.87 -0.94
CA SER A 107 -10.32 13.17 -1.01
C SER A 107 -11.26 11.96 -0.93
N PHE A 108 -10.88 10.83 -1.51
CA PHE A 108 -11.69 9.61 -1.53
C PHE A 108 -11.15 8.52 -0.61
N GLN A 109 -9.96 8.74 -0.03
CA GLN A 109 -9.22 7.76 0.76
C GLN A 109 -8.97 6.45 -0.01
N GLU A 110 -8.76 6.56 -1.32
CA GLU A 110 -8.51 5.43 -2.22
C GLU A 110 -7.04 5.36 -2.60
N TYR A 111 -6.52 4.15 -2.78
CA TYR A 111 -5.17 3.92 -3.27
C TYR A 111 -5.21 3.19 -4.62
N GLN A 112 -4.30 3.55 -5.53
CA GLN A 112 -4.17 2.93 -6.84
C GLN A 112 -2.69 2.91 -7.27
N CYS A 113 -2.24 1.81 -7.87
CA CYS A 113 -0.90 1.74 -8.46
C CYS A 113 -0.93 2.14 -9.94
N TYR A 114 0.03 2.97 -10.34
CA TYR A 114 0.11 3.55 -11.69
C TYR A 114 1.29 3.00 -12.50
N VAL A 115 2.40 2.69 -11.83
CA VAL A 115 3.55 2.03 -12.44
C VAL A 115 3.69 0.66 -11.81
N GLU A 116 3.57 -0.37 -12.64
CA GLU A 116 3.56 -1.76 -12.19
C GLU A 116 4.96 -2.27 -11.81
N ARG A 117 4.93 -3.30 -10.97
CA ARG A 117 6.08 -4.06 -10.52
C ARG A 117 6.72 -4.82 -11.68
N ASN A 118 8.01 -4.60 -11.94
CA ASN A 118 8.76 -5.34 -12.97
C ASN A 118 10.24 -5.51 -12.61
N GLY A 119 10.51 -5.97 -11.39
CA GLY A 119 11.86 -6.16 -10.88
C GLY A 119 12.68 -4.88 -10.82
N ARG A 120 12.04 -3.73 -10.60
CA ARG A 120 12.66 -2.39 -10.60
C ARG A 120 13.13 -1.94 -9.23
N ASN A 121 14.06 -0.98 -9.21
CA ASN A 121 14.52 -0.32 -7.98
C ASN A 121 14.32 1.20 -8.11
N ILE A 122 13.17 1.68 -7.65
CA ILE A 122 12.74 3.08 -7.78
C ILE A 122 13.15 3.84 -6.53
N GLN A 123 13.83 5.00 -6.69
CA GLN A 123 14.38 5.76 -5.56
C GLN A 123 13.80 7.16 -5.40
N GLY A 124 13.76 7.95 -6.48
CA GLY A 124 13.31 9.34 -6.44
C GLY A 124 11.98 9.51 -7.17
N LEU A 125 11.11 10.35 -6.62
CA LEU A 125 9.86 10.80 -7.23
C LEU A 125 9.80 12.32 -7.21
N ALA A 126 9.41 12.94 -8.32
CA ALA A 126 9.10 14.36 -8.36
C ALA A 126 7.92 14.61 -9.29
N PHE A 127 6.90 15.32 -8.80
CA PHE A 127 5.70 15.63 -9.56
C PHE A 127 5.70 17.09 -10.00
N ASP A 128 5.47 17.32 -11.29
CA ASP A 128 5.26 18.64 -11.85
C ASP A 128 3.76 18.92 -12.02
N PRO A 129 3.19 19.88 -11.26
CA PRO A 129 1.75 20.14 -11.30
C PRO A 129 1.31 20.88 -12.56
N LEU A 130 2.19 21.62 -13.24
CA LEU A 130 1.79 22.39 -14.43
C LEU A 130 1.60 21.50 -15.67
N THR A 131 2.45 20.48 -15.81
CA THR A 131 2.36 19.53 -16.92
C THR A 131 1.69 18.22 -16.53
N GLU A 132 1.32 18.06 -15.26
CA GLU A 132 0.73 16.83 -14.68
C GLU A 132 1.61 15.61 -14.99
N LYS A 133 2.93 15.76 -14.80
CA LYS A 133 3.93 14.72 -15.05
C LYS A 133 4.60 14.31 -13.74
N LEU A 134 4.59 13.02 -13.46
CA LEU A 134 5.48 12.42 -12.48
C LEU A 134 6.78 12.03 -13.17
N PHE A 135 7.91 12.40 -12.59
CA PHE A 135 9.25 11.94 -12.97
C PHE A 135 9.80 11.03 -11.88
N PHE A 136 10.54 9.99 -12.29
CA PHE A 136 11.12 9.05 -11.34
C PHE A 136 12.41 8.40 -11.85
N THR A 137 13.26 8.01 -10.90
CA THR A 137 14.54 7.35 -11.16
C THR A 137 14.41 5.84 -10.97
N ASP A 138 14.99 5.08 -11.89
CA ASP A 138 15.16 3.63 -11.75
C ASP A 138 16.66 3.32 -11.70
N MET A 139 17.14 2.89 -10.53
CA MET A 139 18.55 2.56 -10.31
C MET A 139 18.96 1.31 -11.07
N LYS A 140 18.07 0.31 -11.14
CA LYS A 140 18.39 -0.99 -11.74
C LYS A 140 18.43 -0.86 -13.26
N GLU A 141 17.43 -0.18 -13.81
CA GLU A 141 17.38 0.12 -15.24
C GLU A 141 18.26 1.30 -15.65
N ARG A 142 18.89 2.00 -14.69
CA ARG A 142 19.73 3.20 -14.96
C ARG A 142 19.03 4.18 -15.89
N SER A 143 17.83 4.59 -15.49
CA SER A 143 16.99 5.44 -16.34
C SER A 143 16.20 6.45 -15.55
N ILE A 144 15.87 7.54 -16.22
CA ILE A 144 14.87 8.51 -15.78
C ILE A 144 13.64 8.27 -16.62
N ASN A 145 12.51 8.11 -15.95
CA ASN A 145 11.23 7.82 -16.56
C ASN A 145 10.21 8.88 -16.12
N TRP A 146 9.10 8.91 -16.83
CA TRP A 146 8.00 9.81 -16.52
C TRP A 146 6.63 9.16 -16.79
N PHE A 147 5.61 9.68 -16.13
CA PHE A 147 4.22 9.25 -16.27
C PHE A 147 3.32 10.49 -16.35
N SER A 148 2.39 10.52 -17.31
CA SER A 148 1.43 11.61 -17.43
C SER A 148 0.12 11.30 -16.74
N PHE A 149 -0.39 12.24 -15.96
CA PHE A 149 -1.74 12.18 -15.41
C PHE A 149 -2.76 12.92 -16.29
N LYS A 150 -2.32 13.53 -17.40
CA LYS A 150 -3.22 14.20 -18.34
C LYS A 150 -4.21 13.22 -18.95
N PRO A 151 -5.49 13.62 -19.06
CA PRO A 151 -6.49 12.77 -19.69
C PRO A 151 -6.17 12.41 -21.14
N GLY A 152 -6.43 11.15 -21.51
CA GLY A 152 -6.19 10.65 -22.87
C GLY A 152 -4.73 10.37 -23.22
N PHE A 153 -3.77 10.59 -22.32
CA PHE A 153 -2.38 10.20 -22.57
C PHE A 153 -2.18 8.70 -22.28
N GLU A 154 -1.74 7.95 -23.30
CA GLU A 154 -1.43 6.53 -23.16
C GLU A 154 -0.02 6.35 -22.56
N ASN A 155 0.03 6.05 -21.26
CA ASN A 155 1.28 5.69 -20.60
C ASN A 155 1.64 4.24 -20.86
N LYS A 156 2.95 3.98 -20.98
CA LYS A 156 3.47 2.62 -20.85
C LYS A 156 3.26 2.11 -19.42
N VAL A 157 2.98 0.81 -19.29
CA VAL A 157 2.74 0.10 -18.01
C VAL A 157 3.86 0.35 -16.99
N TYR A 158 5.11 0.41 -17.47
CA TYR A 158 6.28 0.66 -16.65
C TYR A 158 6.78 2.11 -16.74
N GLY A 159 5.90 3.05 -17.09
CA GLY A 159 6.27 4.44 -17.34
C GLY A 159 7.07 4.64 -18.63
N ASN A 160 7.14 5.90 -19.04
CA ASN A 160 7.73 6.33 -20.30
C ASN A 160 9.21 6.69 -20.09
N LEU A 161 10.10 6.14 -20.90
CA LEU A 161 11.53 6.47 -20.83
C LEU A 161 11.75 7.95 -21.21
N LEU A 162 12.47 8.69 -20.37
CA LEU A 162 12.97 10.03 -20.67
C LEU A 162 14.42 9.95 -21.12
N ILE A 163 15.29 9.43 -20.25
CA ILE A 163 16.74 9.34 -20.47
C ILE A 163 17.22 7.96 -20.01
N LYS A 164 17.94 7.26 -20.89
CA LYS A 164 18.73 6.07 -20.52
C LYS A 164 20.15 6.52 -20.23
N LEU A 165 20.72 6.03 -19.13
CA LEU A 165 22.09 6.36 -18.72
C LEU A 165 23.01 5.18 -19.09
N ASP A 166 23.99 5.46 -19.94
CA ASP A 166 25.04 4.48 -20.28
C ASP A 166 25.93 4.19 -19.06
N GLU A 167 26.26 5.26 -18.33
CA GLU A 167 27.03 5.22 -17.10
C GLU A 167 26.34 5.94 -15.94
N GLY A 168 26.56 5.40 -14.75
CA GLY A 168 26.03 5.94 -13.50
C GLY A 168 24.65 5.40 -13.13
N ILE A 169 24.24 5.73 -11.91
CA ILE A 169 23.01 5.23 -11.28
C ILE A 169 22.24 6.45 -10.77
N PRO A 170 21.04 6.73 -11.31
CA PRO A 170 20.23 7.86 -10.89
C PRO A 170 19.58 7.52 -9.54
N THR A 171 19.70 8.41 -8.55
CA THR A 171 19.20 8.17 -7.19
C THR A 171 18.02 9.07 -6.85
N ASP A 172 18.23 10.37 -6.69
CA ASP A 172 17.18 11.34 -6.37
C ASP A 172 16.83 12.26 -7.55
N ILE A 173 15.66 12.90 -7.49
CA ILE A 173 15.11 13.71 -8.57
C ILE A 173 14.25 14.86 -8.04
N ALA A 174 14.33 16.03 -8.67
CA ALA A 174 13.46 17.17 -8.39
C ALA A 174 13.10 17.92 -9.67
N VAL A 175 12.05 18.74 -9.62
CA VAL A 175 11.53 19.49 -10.76
C VAL A 175 11.61 20.99 -10.55
N ASP A 176 12.10 21.71 -11.56
CA ASP A 176 11.88 23.14 -11.75
C ASP A 176 10.65 23.31 -12.66
N SER A 177 9.47 23.38 -12.05
CA SER A 177 8.19 23.58 -12.73
C SER A 177 8.14 24.90 -13.49
N CYS A 178 8.78 25.94 -12.97
CA CYS A 178 8.75 27.27 -13.57
C CYS A 178 9.48 27.30 -14.91
N ARG A 179 10.66 26.67 -14.99
CA ARG A 179 11.55 26.71 -16.15
C ARG A 179 11.51 25.42 -16.95
N GLY A 180 10.76 24.40 -16.52
CA GLY A 180 10.56 23.15 -17.25
C GLY A 180 11.81 22.27 -17.29
N TYR A 181 12.51 22.16 -16.17
CA TYR A 181 13.68 21.29 -16.03
C TYR A 181 13.44 20.21 -14.98
N VAL A 182 13.98 19.03 -15.24
CA VAL A 182 14.14 17.97 -14.24
C VAL A 182 15.62 17.89 -13.85
N TYR A 183 15.89 17.81 -12.56
CA TYR A 183 17.23 17.67 -11.97
C TYR A 183 17.35 16.32 -11.31
N TRP A 184 18.47 15.64 -11.47
CA TRP A 184 18.72 14.36 -10.79
C TRP A 184 20.15 14.24 -10.31
N ILE A 185 20.34 13.43 -9.27
CA ILE A 185 21.66 12.97 -8.87
C ILE A 185 22.02 11.74 -9.69
N ASN A 186 23.16 11.78 -10.37
CA ASN A 186 23.75 10.64 -11.04
C ASN A 186 25.02 10.19 -10.30
N THR A 187 24.95 9.01 -9.69
CA THR A 187 26.08 8.40 -8.98
C THR A 187 26.93 7.56 -9.93
N ASN A 188 28.15 8.03 -10.23
CA ASN A 188 29.13 7.29 -11.05
C ASN A 188 30.31 6.85 -10.16
N ILE A 189 30.98 5.77 -10.56
CA ILE A 189 32.19 5.19 -9.92
C ILE A 189 33.35 6.19 -9.85
N THR A 190 33.37 7.24 -10.67
CA THR A 190 34.47 8.22 -10.72
C THR A 190 34.13 9.57 -10.06
N SER A 191 32.93 10.10 -10.32
CA SER A 191 32.44 11.36 -9.75
C SER A 191 30.92 11.40 -9.79
N SER A 192 30.27 11.69 -8.67
CA SER A 192 28.82 11.94 -8.68
C SER A 192 28.51 13.31 -9.28
N THR A 193 27.39 13.42 -10.00
CA THR A 193 26.97 14.67 -10.64
C THR A 193 25.52 15.00 -10.29
N ILE A 194 25.18 16.29 -10.33
CA ILE A 194 23.81 16.73 -10.49
C ILE A 194 23.67 17.17 -11.93
N GLU A 195 22.75 16.54 -12.64
CA GLU A 195 22.46 16.81 -14.03
C GLU A 195 21.04 17.37 -14.15
N ARG A 196 20.77 18.08 -15.25
CA ARG A 196 19.42 18.50 -15.60
C ARG A 196 19.14 18.31 -17.07
N ALA A 197 17.86 18.24 -17.42
CA ALA A 197 17.35 18.23 -18.79
C ALA A 197 15.93 18.81 -18.83
N ARG A 198 15.46 19.16 -20.02
CA ARG A 198 14.06 19.53 -20.25
C ARG A 198 13.14 18.33 -20.02
N PHE A 199 11.84 18.59 -19.83
CA PHE A 199 10.82 17.56 -19.64
C PHE A 199 10.58 16.62 -20.85
N ASP A 200 11.20 16.90 -21.99
CA ASP A 200 11.26 16.03 -23.18
C ASP A 200 12.62 15.33 -23.33
N GLY A 201 13.56 15.58 -22.43
CA GLY A 201 14.91 15.00 -22.42
C GLY A 201 15.96 15.83 -23.16
N SER A 202 15.59 16.96 -23.79
CA SER A 202 16.54 17.86 -24.45
C SER A 202 17.37 18.69 -23.45
N ASP A 203 18.35 19.43 -23.96
CA ASP A 203 19.22 20.33 -23.18
C ASP A 203 19.83 19.67 -21.94
N ARG A 204 20.21 18.39 -22.06
CA ARG A 204 20.86 17.66 -20.98
C ARG A 204 22.23 18.28 -20.69
N GLU A 205 22.47 18.64 -19.43
CA GLU A 205 23.74 19.19 -18.98
C GLU A 205 24.10 18.76 -17.56
N VAL A 206 25.40 18.75 -17.28
CA VAL A 206 25.95 18.55 -15.94
C VAL A 206 25.99 19.92 -15.24
N VAL A 207 25.20 20.08 -14.18
CA VAL A 207 25.06 21.33 -13.42
C VAL A 207 26.12 21.41 -12.33
N ILE A 208 26.30 20.32 -11.58
CA ILE A 208 27.29 20.20 -10.51
C ILE A 208 28.07 18.91 -10.74
N LYS A 209 29.40 18.98 -10.65
CA LYS A 209 30.28 17.81 -10.67
C LYS A 209 30.99 17.71 -9.34
N SER A 210 30.64 16.70 -8.54
CA SER A 210 31.37 16.40 -7.32
C SER A 210 32.75 15.84 -7.67
N ILE A 211 33.75 16.21 -6.90
CA ILE A 211 35.10 15.62 -6.99
C ILE A 211 35.21 14.30 -6.22
N TYR A 212 34.12 13.85 -5.58
CA TYR A 212 34.07 12.64 -4.75
C TYR A 212 33.07 11.59 -5.25
N LYS A 213 33.33 10.34 -4.88
CA LYS A 213 32.78 9.13 -5.49
C LYS A 213 31.36 8.75 -5.03
N TYR A 214 30.93 9.09 -3.81
CA TYR A 214 29.68 8.54 -3.22
C TYR A 214 28.85 9.53 -2.41
N ASP A 215 28.87 10.81 -2.78
CA ASP A 215 28.61 11.87 -1.80
C ASP A 215 27.28 12.62 -1.99
N LEU A 216 26.52 12.38 -3.06
CA LEU A 216 25.24 13.06 -3.27
C LEU A 216 24.08 12.14 -2.88
N GLN A 217 23.26 12.57 -1.92
CA GLN A 217 22.19 11.73 -1.35
C GLN A 217 20.79 12.20 -1.71
N SER A 218 20.50 13.49 -1.54
CA SER A 218 19.21 14.07 -1.90
C SER A 218 19.37 15.51 -2.39
N LEU A 219 18.46 15.92 -3.28
CA LEU A 219 18.40 17.26 -3.85
C LEU A 219 16.96 17.80 -3.80
N VAL A 220 16.81 19.11 -3.68
CA VAL A 220 15.51 19.78 -3.84
C VAL A 220 15.68 21.14 -4.51
N ILE A 221 14.65 21.55 -5.26
CA ILE A 221 14.60 22.84 -5.96
C ILE A 221 13.68 23.78 -5.20
N ASP A 222 14.16 25.00 -4.95
CA ASP A 222 13.35 26.11 -4.47
C ASP A 222 13.11 27.09 -5.60
N GLN A 223 11.87 27.08 -6.13
CA GLN A 223 11.47 27.93 -7.25
C GLN A 223 11.65 29.41 -6.92
N GLN A 224 11.27 29.82 -5.71
CA GLN A 224 11.23 31.22 -5.26
C GLN A 224 12.62 31.78 -5.06
N MET A 225 13.49 31.02 -4.42
CA MET A 225 14.88 31.40 -4.20
C MET A 225 15.74 31.25 -5.47
N LYS A 226 15.25 30.53 -6.50
CA LYS A 226 16.02 30.11 -7.67
C LYS A 226 17.30 29.37 -7.27
N GLN A 227 17.15 28.44 -6.35
CA GLN A 227 18.26 27.72 -5.74
C GLN A 227 18.04 26.21 -5.77
N ILE A 228 19.14 25.48 -5.87
CA ILE A 228 19.21 24.05 -5.64
C ILE A 228 19.90 23.79 -4.29
N TYR A 229 19.29 22.93 -3.48
CA TYR A 229 19.87 22.46 -2.23
C TYR A 229 20.19 20.98 -2.33
N TRP A 230 21.34 20.56 -1.82
CA TRP A 230 21.68 19.15 -1.76
C TRP A 230 22.59 18.83 -0.58
N LYS A 231 22.62 17.56 -0.20
CA LYS A 231 23.53 17.06 0.83
C LYS A 231 24.82 16.57 0.19
N MET A 232 25.95 16.94 0.79
CA MET A 232 27.27 16.38 0.47
C MET A 232 28.10 16.15 1.75
N PRO A 233 28.70 14.96 1.96
CA PRO A 233 29.79 14.75 2.91
C PRO A 233 30.94 15.75 2.70
N SER A 234 31.36 16.47 3.75
CA SER A 234 32.63 17.22 3.75
C SER A 234 33.76 16.32 4.24
N THR A 235 34.91 16.36 3.56
CA THR A 235 36.11 15.58 3.92
C THR A 235 36.87 16.11 5.13
N LYS A 236 36.54 17.32 5.62
CA LYS A 236 37.21 17.94 6.78
C LYS A 236 36.29 18.14 7.98
N ASP A 237 35.02 18.44 7.71
CA ASP A 237 34.07 18.94 8.73
C ASP A 237 32.72 18.22 8.68
N GLY A 238 32.64 17.02 8.08
CA GLY A 238 31.44 16.19 8.06
C GLY A 238 30.33 16.57 7.06
N ASN A 239 29.24 15.80 6.99
CA ASN A 239 28.05 16.07 6.18
C ASN A 239 27.66 17.56 6.19
N SER A 240 27.34 18.11 5.03
CA SER A 240 26.96 19.51 4.89
C SER A 240 25.82 19.68 3.91
N VAL A 241 25.01 20.73 4.12
CA VAL A 241 23.99 21.16 3.15
C VAL A 241 24.59 22.26 2.29
N TYR A 242 24.62 22.01 1.00
CA TYR A 242 25.11 22.94 -0.01
C TYR A 242 23.94 23.64 -0.70
N VAL A 243 24.20 24.86 -1.14
CA VAL A 243 23.31 25.67 -1.97
C VAL A 243 24.07 26.16 -3.19
N ALA A 244 23.38 26.27 -4.32
CA ALA A 244 23.86 26.95 -5.51
C ALA A 244 22.68 27.57 -6.26
N ASP A 245 23.00 28.43 -7.22
CA ASP A 245 22.03 28.85 -8.24
C ASP A 245 21.58 27.63 -9.07
N LEU A 246 20.42 27.73 -9.74
CA LEU A 246 19.89 26.63 -10.57
C LEU A 246 20.80 26.20 -11.75
N ASN A 247 21.82 26.98 -12.07
CA ASN A 247 22.83 26.67 -13.09
C ASN A 247 24.15 26.15 -12.47
N GLY A 248 24.17 25.87 -11.16
CA GLY A 248 25.33 25.35 -10.44
C GLY A 248 26.38 26.39 -10.04
N LYS A 249 26.17 27.68 -10.34
CA LYS A 249 27.06 28.76 -9.92
C LYS A 249 26.84 29.12 -8.46
N ASN A 250 27.82 29.84 -7.89
CA ASN A 250 27.77 30.33 -6.50
C ASN A 250 27.53 29.20 -5.48
N GLN A 251 28.21 28.07 -5.68
CA GLN A 251 28.16 26.94 -4.76
C GLN A 251 28.75 27.31 -3.40
N GLU A 252 27.96 27.12 -2.35
CA GLU A 252 28.36 27.42 -0.98
C GLU A 252 27.90 26.31 -0.03
N ALA A 253 28.78 25.91 0.88
CA ALA A 253 28.40 25.10 2.04
C ALA A 253 27.78 26.02 3.09
N ARG A 254 26.54 25.76 3.49
CA ARG A 254 25.86 26.57 4.52
C ARG A 254 25.85 25.84 5.86
N ILE A 255 25.40 24.60 5.91
CA ILE A 255 25.26 23.88 7.17
C ILE A 255 26.41 22.88 7.29
N THR A 256 27.34 23.06 8.24
CA THR A 256 28.56 22.23 8.40
C THR A 256 28.59 21.50 9.75
N GLN A 257 29.09 20.25 9.79
CA GLN A 257 28.86 19.27 10.88
C GLN A 257 29.49 19.58 12.24
N THR A 258 30.24 20.67 12.46
CA THR A 258 30.92 20.93 13.74
C THR A 258 29.97 20.98 14.95
N TYR A 259 28.65 21.08 14.74
CA TYR A 259 27.62 21.16 15.78
C TYR A 259 26.42 20.21 15.61
N PHE A 260 26.46 19.22 14.69
CA PHE A 260 25.26 18.42 14.37
C PHE A 260 25.57 16.96 13.99
N PRO A 261 24.80 15.96 14.43
CA PRO A 261 24.90 14.60 13.88
C PRO A 261 24.22 14.55 12.50
N LEU A 262 24.87 15.08 11.46
CA LEU A 262 24.34 15.12 10.08
C LEU A 262 24.52 13.76 9.37
N ASP A 263 24.91 12.72 10.09
CA ASP A 263 25.24 11.37 9.62
C ASP A 263 24.11 10.74 8.78
N HIS A 264 22.92 11.35 8.79
CA HIS A 264 21.70 10.71 8.39
C HIS A 264 20.67 11.60 7.67
N VAL A 265 20.95 12.84 7.23
CA VAL A 265 19.98 13.58 6.37
C VAL A 265 19.65 12.77 5.11
N ASN A 266 18.37 12.46 4.88
CA ASN A 266 17.94 11.50 3.84
C ASN A 266 17.19 12.13 2.68
N ALA A 267 16.21 12.97 2.97
CA ALA A 267 15.34 13.60 1.98
C ALA A 267 15.03 15.03 2.43
N PHE A 268 14.95 15.93 1.46
CA PHE A 268 14.61 17.33 1.67
C PHE A 268 13.21 17.66 1.16
N ALA A 269 12.57 18.64 1.80
CA ALA A 269 11.37 19.30 1.28
C ALA A 269 11.45 20.80 1.55
N VAL A 270 10.73 21.60 0.76
CA VAL A 270 10.78 23.07 0.85
C VAL A 270 9.41 23.62 1.23
N THR A 271 9.39 24.62 2.09
CA THR A 271 8.22 25.47 2.38
C THR A 271 8.55 26.92 2.01
N LYS A 272 7.60 27.85 2.17
CA LYS A 272 7.87 29.28 1.96
C LYS A 272 9.04 29.80 2.81
N GLN A 273 9.14 29.39 4.07
CA GLN A 273 10.08 29.96 5.05
C GLN A 273 11.23 29.01 5.43
N TYR A 274 11.09 27.71 5.20
CA TYR A 274 12.03 26.70 5.69
C TYR A 274 12.40 25.68 4.62
N LEU A 275 13.65 25.22 4.66
CA LEU A 275 14.07 23.94 4.13
C LEU A 275 13.88 22.90 5.24
N LEU A 276 13.24 21.77 4.94
CA LEU A 276 13.00 20.68 5.87
C LEU A 276 13.83 19.47 5.49
N SER A 277 14.23 18.68 6.48
CA SER A 277 14.99 17.45 6.28
C SER A 277 14.59 16.37 7.28
N VAL A 278 14.62 15.12 6.83
CA VAL A 278 14.46 13.93 7.70
C VAL A 278 15.81 13.34 8.06
N SER A 279 16.00 12.94 9.32
CA SER A 279 17.11 12.07 9.74
C SER A 279 16.83 10.58 9.43
N SER A 280 17.83 9.88 8.93
CA SER A 280 17.86 8.46 8.58
C SER A 280 18.97 7.71 9.30
N CYS A 281 18.85 7.64 10.61
CA CYS A 281 19.74 6.84 11.44
C CYS A 281 19.14 5.46 11.65
N THR A 282 19.97 4.42 11.55
CA THR A 282 19.56 3.02 11.80
C THR A 282 19.54 2.66 13.28
N SER A 283 20.28 3.40 14.11
CA SER A 283 20.40 3.19 15.57
C SER A 283 19.72 4.28 16.41
N CYS A 284 19.39 5.43 15.81
CA CYS A 284 18.77 6.55 16.50
C CYS A 284 17.26 6.39 16.41
N ASN A 285 16.63 6.28 17.57
CA ASN A 285 15.19 6.22 17.71
C ASN A 285 14.84 7.24 18.79
N PRO A 286 14.02 8.26 18.49
CA PRO A 286 13.25 8.48 17.24
C PRO A 286 14.05 9.08 16.07
N ARG A 287 13.48 9.04 14.85
CA ARG A 287 13.95 9.85 13.71
C ARG A 287 13.45 11.28 13.87
N THR A 288 14.16 12.28 13.35
CA THR A 288 13.88 13.69 13.63
C THR A 288 13.69 14.47 12.34
N ILE A 289 12.70 15.35 12.34
CA ILE A 289 12.53 16.38 11.30
C ILE A 289 13.23 17.64 11.74
N PHE A 290 14.14 18.12 10.89
CA PHE A 290 14.84 19.37 11.09
C PHE A 290 14.28 20.45 10.18
N GLN A 291 14.23 21.67 10.70
CA GLN A 291 13.89 22.86 9.92
C GLN A 291 15.08 23.82 9.86
N PHE A 292 15.27 24.40 8.69
CA PHE A 292 16.32 25.37 8.40
C PHE A 292 15.67 26.63 7.86
N PRO A 293 15.72 27.77 8.58
CA PRO A 293 15.17 29.03 8.09
C PRO A 293 15.84 29.45 6.77
N LYS A 294 15.04 29.97 5.83
CA LYS A 294 15.51 30.54 4.56
C LYS A 294 15.61 32.07 4.67
N PRO A 295 16.67 32.71 4.12
CA PRO A 295 17.83 32.08 3.47
C PRO A 295 18.71 31.32 4.46
N LEU A 296 19.36 30.24 3.98
CA LEU A 296 20.19 29.38 4.83
C LEU A 296 21.38 30.15 5.41
N ASN A 297 21.50 30.14 6.73
CA ASN A 297 22.64 30.69 7.48
C ASN A 297 23.38 29.56 8.20
N ASN A 298 24.69 29.74 8.41
CA ASN A 298 25.57 28.62 8.81
C ASN A 298 25.32 28.02 10.20
N PHE A 299 24.44 28.61 11.00
CA PHE A 299 24.27 28.27 12.42
C PHE A 299 22.80 28.09 12.85
N SER A 300 21.82 28.30 11.97
CA SER A 300 20.40 28.30 12.36
C SER A 300 19.70 27.06 11.82
N PHE A 301 19.48 26.09 12.70
CA PHE A 301 18.55 24.99 12.50
C PHE A 301 17.82 24.71 13.80
N GLU A 302 16.65 24.10 13.69
CA GLU A 302 15.89 23.65 14.85
C GLU A 302 15.36 22.23 14.61
N THR A 303 15.33 21.44 15.68
CA THR A 303 14.53 20.23 15.69
C THR A 303 13.06 20.65 15.72
N LEU A 304 12.31 20.24 14.70
CA LEU A 304 10.88 20.54 14.62
C LEU A 304 10.10 19.53 15.46
N PHE A 305 10.26 18.22 15.18
CA PHE A 305 9.70 17.14 15.98
C PHE A 305 10.36 15.80 15.67
N ASP A 306 10.13 14.85 16.57
CA ASP A 306 10.53 13.46 16.43
C ASP A 306 9.38 12.60 15.86
N VAL A 307 9.72 11.74 14.91
CA VAL A 307 8.84 10.73 14.32
C VAL A 307 9.15 9.38 14.96
N SER A 308 8.14 8.76 15.56
CA SER A 308 8.26 7.52 16.34
C SER A 308 8.55 6.26 15.52
N SER A 309 8.74 6.37 14.20
CA SER A 309 8.92 5.23 13.30
C SER A 309 10.39 4.99 12.93
N LYS A 310 10.74 3.71 12.78
CA LYS A 310 12.11 3.26 12.43
C LYS A 310 12.48 3.48 10.96
N GLY A 311 11.54 3.86 10.10
CA GLY A 311 11.66 3.78 8.63
C GLY A 311 11.25 5.03 7.87
N VAL A 312 11.45 6.23 8.43
CA VAL A 312 11.09 7.47 7.72
C VAL A 312 12.06 7.76 6.58
N ILE A 313 11.60 7.68 5.34
CA ILE A 313 12.48 7.75 4.16
C ILE A 313 12.17 8.98 3.31
N GLY A 314 10.90 9.25 3.03
CA GLY A 314 10.44 10.37 2.20
C GLY A 314 9.72 11.44 3.02
N ILE A 315 9.84 12.68 2.55
CA ILE A 315 9.15 13.86 3.09
C ILE A 315 8.63 14.71 1.93
N VAL A 316 7.42 15.24 2.07
CA VAL A 316 6.87 16.28 1.19
C VAL A 316 6.15 17.32 2.02
N THR A 317 5.99 18.50 1.43
CA THR A 317 5.26 19.62 2.02
C THR A 317 4.06 19.98 1.16
N ASN A 318 3.01 20.50 1.78
CA ASN A 318 1.87 21.07 1.09
C ASN A 318 2.18 22.50 0.59
N TYR A 319 3.31 22.67 -0.12
CA TYR A 319 3.74 23.97 -0.62
C TYR A 319 3.22 24.17 -2.05
N LYS A 320 2.10 24.88 -2.20
CA LYS A 320 1.40 25.02 -3.49
C LYS A 320 2.22 25.76 -4.54
N ILE A 321 2.07 25.38 -5.81
CA ILE A 321 2.79 26.01 -6.92
C ILE A 321 2.51 27.52 -7.03
N ARG A 322 1.30 27.97 -6.68
CA ARG A 322 0.95 29.40 -6.63
C ARG A 322 1.80 30.18 -5.65
N ASP A 323 2.04 29.61 -4.47
CA ASP A 323 2.88 30.24 -3.44
C ASP A 323 4.36 30.15 -3.82
N GLN A 324 4.77 29.05 -4.46
CA GLN A 324 6.13 28.88 -4.98
C GLN A 324 6.49 29.92 -6.05
N PHE A 325 5.52 30.38 -6.85
CA PHE A 325 5.74 31.32 -7.96
C PHE A 325 5.52 32.78 -7.56
N GLU A 326 5.05 33.05 -6.35
CA GLU A 326 4.74 34.39 -5.87
C GLU A 326 5.98 35.31 -5.97
N GLY A 327 5.86 36.36 -6.78
CA GLY A 327 6.92 37.35 -6.99
C GLY A 327 7.96 37.00 -8.05
N ILE A 328 7.82 35.89 -8.80
CA ILE A 328 8.75 35.50 -9.86
C ILE A 328 8.13 35.77 -11.23
N SER A 329 8.61 36.82 -11.92
CA SER A 329 8.04 37.29 -13.19
C SER A 329 8.10 36.28 -14.34
N GLU A 330 9.12 35.41 -14.38
CA GLU A 330 9.25 34.38 -15.42
C GLU A 330 8.36 33.16 -15.19
N CYS A 331 7.77 33.01 -14.00
CA CYS A 331 6.96 31.85 -13.65
C CYS A 331 5.47 32.18 -13.85
N VAL A 332 4.90 31.69 -14.95
CA VAL A 332 3.50 31.95 -15.31
C VAL A 332 2.67 30.68 -15.10
N ILE A 333 1.64 30.80 -14.28
CA ILE A 333 0.63 29.75 -14.14
C ILE A 333 -0.40 29.95 -15.24
N PRO A 334 -0.70 28.92 -16.07
CA PRO A 334 -1.73 29.02 -17.10
C PRO A 334 -3.09 29.43 -16.51
N ASN A 335 -3.83 30.28 -17.22
CA ASN A 335 -5.15 30.76 -16.75
C ASN A 335 -6.17 29.64 -16.52
N ASN A 336 -6.00 28.49 -17.19
CA ASN A 336 -6.81 27.29 -17.06
C ASN A 336 -6.26 26.29 -16.01
N TYR A 337 -5.29 26.68 -15.20
CA TYR A 337 -4.80 25.87 -14.08
C TYR A 337 -5.85 25.81 -12.96
N GLU A 338 -6.63 24.74 -12.95
CA GLU A 338 -7.61 24.44 -11.92
C GLU A 338 -6.99 23.53 -10.85
N ILE A 339 -6.85 24.03 -9.63
CA ILE A 339 -6.52 23.21 -8.47
C ILE A 339 -7.78 22.49 -8.03
N TYR A 340 -7.66 21.20 -7.68
CA TYR A 340 -8.76 20.48 -7.05
C TYR A 340 -9.19 21.18 -5.75
N ASP A 341 -10.48 21.55 -5.68
CA ASP A 341 -11.07 22.28 -4.56
C ASP A 341 -12.01 21.35 -3.78
N SER A 342 -11.56 20.89 -2.60
CA SER A 342 -12.33 19.99 -1.73
C SER A 342 -13.62 20.61 -1.18
N THR A 343 -13.78 21.95 -1.23
CA THR A 343 -14.98 22.66 -0.78
C THR A 343 -16.05 22.76 -1.87
N LYS A 344 -15.64 22.68 -3.14
CA LYS A 344 -16.53 22.48 -4.28
C LYS A 344 -16.82 20.99 -4.38
N LYS A 345 -17.88 20.53 -3.71
CA LYS A 345 -18.46 19.19 -3.93
C LYS A 345 -18.92 18.93 -5.38
N THR A 346 -18.68 19.84 -6.32
CA THR A 346 -18.32 19.45 -7.68
C THR A 346 -16.88 18.99 -7.67
N ALA A 347 -16.67 17.78 -7.14
CA ALA A 347 -15.55 16.97 -7.58
C ALA A 347 -15.48 17.12 -9.11
N ARG A 348 -14.28 17.30 -9.67
CA ARG A 348 -14.01 16.67 -10.97
C ARG A 348 -14.54 15.26 -10.78
N GLN A 349 -15.70 14.94 -11.37
CA GLN A 349 -16.37 13.65 -11.18
C GLN A 349 -15.41 12.60 -11.70
N SER A 350 -14.54 12.12 -10.83
CA SER A 350 -13.72 10.94 -10.95
C SER A 350 -13.34 10.56 -12.38
N GLU A 351 -12.85 11.46 -13.23
CA GLU A 351 -12.41 11.05 -14.57
C GLU A 351 -11.17 10.16 -14.42
N GLY A 352 -11.36 8.86 -14.23
CA GLY A 352 -10.40 7.87 -14.68
C GLY A 352 -10.27 8.08 -16.19
N PRO A 353 -9.14 8.57 -16.71
CA PRO A 353 -9.17 9.30 -17.98
C PRO A 353 -9.30 8.40 -19.22
N PHE A 354 -9.17 7.09 -19.07
CA PHE A 354 -9.39 6.14 -20.16
C PHE A 354 -9.55 4.71 -19.62
N CYS A 355 -10.31 3.91 -20.37
CA CYS A 355 -10.41 2.47 -20.20
C CYS A 355 -9.34 1.82 -21.08
N VAL A 356 -8.48 0.97 -20.51
CA VAL A 356 -7.42 0.26 -21.23
C VAL A 356 -8.05 -0.76 -22.18
N HIS A 357 -8.83 -1.71 -21.63
CA HIS A 357 -9.57 -2.72 -22.37
C HIS A 357 -11.07 -2.56 -22.16
N GLY A 358 -11.65 -1.49 -22.70
CA GLY A 358 -13.06 -1.20 -22.49
C GLY A 358 -13.53 0.11 -23.08
N THR A 359 -14.78 0.45 -22.81
CA THR A 359 -15.40 1.70 -23.26
C THR A 359 -15.91 2.51 -22.08
N LYS A 360 -15.73 3.84 -22.14
CA LYS A 360 -16.26 4.76 -21.12
C LYS A 360 -17.77 4.93 -21.34
N PHE A 361 -18.57 4.86 -20.28
CA PHE A 361 -19.99 5.21 -20.38
C PHE A 361 -20.14 6.71 -20.65
N ILE A 362 -21.01 7.08 -21.60
CA ILE A 362 -21.23 8.49 -21.98
C ILE A 362 -21.73 9.27 -20.75
N GLY A 363 -20.95 10.26 -20.31
CA GLY A 363 -21.28 11.10 -19.16
C GLY A 363 -21.03 10.48 -17.78
N GLN A 364 -20.33 9.33 -17.70
CA GLN A 364 -19.93 8.70 -16.43
C GLN A 364 -18.44 8.31 -16.47
N SER A 365 -17.85 8.16 -15.29
CA SER A 365 -16.42 7.83 -15.13
C SER A 365 -16.15 6.37 -14.78
N ILE A 366 -17.09 5.50 -15.16
CA ILE A 366 -17.02 4.05 -14.98
C ILE A 366 -16.70 3.42 -16.33
N CYS A 367 -15.75 2.48 -16.35
CA CYS A 367 -15.42 1.73 -17.55
C CYS A 367 -16.30 0.48 -17.68
N LYS A 368 -16.81 0.25 -18.90
CA LYS A 368 -17.36 -1.04 -19.30
C LYS A 368 -16.23 -1.87 -19.90
N CYS A 369 -15.75 -2.86 -19.17
CA CYS A 369 -14.66 -3.71 -19.62
C CYS A 369 -15.08 -4.67 -20.72
N THR A 370 -14.18 -4.89 -21.68
CA THR A 370 -14.30 -6.02 -22.61
C THR A 370 -14.18 -7.33 -21.81
N PRO A 371 -14.87 -8.41 -22.22
CA PRO A 371 -14.76 -9.71 -21.56
C PRO A 371 -13.30 -10.14 -21.40
N GLY A 372 -12.95 -10.67 -20.23
CA GLY A 372 -11.57 -11.07 -19.90
C GLY A 372 -10.75 -9.99 -19.16
N TYR A 373 -11.31 -8.81 -18.94
CA TYR A 373 -10.65 -7.72 -18.22
C TYR A 373 -11.51 -7.15 -17.09
N THR A 374 -10.86 -6.68 -16.04
CA THR A 374 -11.46 -6.12 -14.83
C THR A 374 -10.63 -4.93 -14.31
N GLY A 375 -11.10 -4.31 -13.23
CA GLY A 375 -10.51 -3.10 -12.67
C GLY A 375 -11.26 -1.83 -13.06
N VAL A 376 -10.97 -0.74 -12.36
CA VAL A 376 -11.68 0.55 -12.52
C VAL A 376 -11.44 1.19 -13.89
N ARG A 377 -10.39 0.76 -14.60
CA ARG A 377 -10.02 1.18 -15.95
C ARG A 377 -9.87 0.00 -16.91
N CYS A 378 -10.34 -1.19 -16.55
CA CYS A 378 -10.16 -2.42 -17.36
C CYS A 378 -8.69 -2.74 -17.65
N GLU A 379 -7.84 -2.47 -16.66
CA GLU A 379 -6.39 -2.59 -16.71
C GLU A 379 -5.90 -4.00 -16.35
N ALA A 380 -6.65 -4.74 -15.55
CA ALA A 380 -6.25 -6.06 -15.06
C ALA A 380 -6.89 -7.17 -15.92
N SER A 381 -6.10 -8.15 -16.33
CA SER A 381 -6.64 -9.36 -16.94
C SER A 381 -7.25 -10.24 -15.86
N VAL A 382 -8.42 -10.82 -16.12
CA VAL A 382 -9.03 -11.79 -15.18
C VAL A 382 -8.19 -13.06 -15.02
N CYS A 383 -7.24 -13.27 -15.94
CA CYS A 383 -6.34 -14.41 -15.95
C CYS A 383 -5.04 -14.21 -15.16
N ASP A 384 -4.74 -12.97 -14.75
CA ASP A 384 -3.51 -12.68 -14.01
C ASP A 384 -3.49 -13.44 -12.68
N ASN A 385 -2.52 -14.34 -12.52
CA ASN A 385 -2.34 -15.21 -11.35
C ASN A 385 -3.59 -16.05 -10.97
N TYR A 386 -4.52 -16.25 -11.90
CA TYR A 386 -5.73 -17.02 -11.62
C TYR A 386 -5.44 -18.52 -11.63
N CYS A 387 -4.89 -19.07 -12.72
CA CYS A 387 -4.49 -20.47 -12.79
C CYS A 387 -3.10 -20.65 -12.17
N LEU A 388 -2.95 -21.61 -11.26
CA LEU A 388 -1.67 -21.90 -10.61
C LEU A 388 -0.80 -22.76 -11.54
N GLN A 389 -1.22 -23.99 -11.82
CA GLN A 389 -0.49 -24.96 -12.63
C GLN A 389 -1.27 -25.29 -13.91
N GLY A 390 -1.41 -24.29 -14.79
CA GLY A 390 -2.22 -24.42 -15.99
C GLY A 390 -2.26 -23.15 -16.83
N ASN A 391 -2.85 -23.29 -18.02
CA ASN A 391 -3.07 -22.17 -18.92
C ASN A 391 -4.43 -21.52 -18.67
N CYS A 392 -4.46 -20.19 -18.57
CA CYS A 392 -5.70 -19.44 -18.39
C CYS A 392 -6.30 -18.99 -19.71
N SER A 393 -7.63 -19.06 -19.78
CA SER A 393 -8.49 -18.48 -20.83
C SER A 393 -9.69 -17.81 -20.16
N PHE A 394 -10.58 -17.17 -20.91
CA PHE A 394 -11.82 -16.63 -20.36
C PHE A 394 -13.03 -17.07 -21.20
N THR A 395 -14.19 -17.11 -20.56
CA THR A 395 -15.48 -17.44 -21.18
C THR A 395 -16.09 -16.24 -21.90
N ASP A 396 -17.12 -16.45 -22.71
CA ASP A 396 -17.88 -15.37 -23.38
C ASP A 396 -18.46 -14.34 -22.39
N GLY A 397 -18.72 -14.75 -21.14
CA GLY A 397 -19.15 -13.88 -20.05
C GLY A 397 -18.00 -13.11 -19.36
N GLY A 398 -16.76 -13.30 -19.80
CA GLY A 398 -15.57 -12.62 -19.28
C GLY A 398 -15.01 -13.19 -17.98
N LEU A 399 -15.50 -14.35 -17.53
CA LEU A 399 -14.97 -15.04 -16.35
C LEU A 399 -13.75 -15.90 -16.71
N PRO A 400 -12.71 -15.96 -15.85
CA PRO A 400 -11.53 -16.78 -16.09
C PRO A 400 -11.87 -18.28 -16.07
N LYS A 401 -11.14 -19.06 -16.88
CA LYS A 401 -11.25 -20.51 -17.02
C LYS A 401 -9.88 -21.12 -17.22
N CYS A 402 -9.52 -22.06 -16.35
CA CYS A 402 -8.25 -22.77 -16.43
C CYS A 402 -8.34 -24.03 -17.28
N ARG A 403 -7.27 -24.30 -18.02
CA ARG A 403 -6.94 -25.62 -18.58
C ARG A 403 -5.70 -26.10 -17.85
N CYS A 404 -5.91 -27.08 -16.97
CA CYS A 404 -4.82 -27.60 -16.13
C CYS A 404 -3.81 -28.37 -16.95
N GLU A 405 -2.56 -28.29 -16.50
CA GLU A 405 -1.50 -29.18 -16.95
C GLU A 405 -1.71 -30.59 -16.40
N ALA A 406 -1.11 -31.58 -17.07
CA ALA A 406 -1.16 -32.98 -16.65
C ALA A 406 -0.81 -33.14 -15.17
N GLY A 407 -1.64 -33.87 -14.43
CA GLY A 407 -1.44 -34.11 -12.99
C GLY A 407 -2.00 -33.03 -12.05
N TYR A 408 -2.66 -32.00 -12.57
CA TYR A 408 -3.32 -30.97 -11.77
C TYR A 408 -4.82 -30.86 -12.09
N THR A 409 -5.61 -30.57 -11.07
CA THR A 409 -7.07 -30.40 -11.16
C THR A 409 -7.55 -29.29 -10.23
N GLY A 410 -8.87 -29.02 -10.25
CA GLY A 410 -9.51 -27.91 -9.54
C GLY A 410 -9.76 -26.71 -10.44
N ASP A 411 -10.62 -25.79 -9.99
CA ASP A 411 -11.06 -24.63 -10.77
C ASP A 411 -9.89 -23.69 -11.11
N ARG A 412 -8.80 -23.74 -10.33
CA ARG A 412 -7.57 -22.96 -10.51
C ARG A 412 -6.33 -23.83 -10.72
N CYS A 413 -6.49 -25.12 -10.96
CA CYS A 413 -5.39 -26.09 -11.10
C CYS A 413 -4.47 -26.15 -9.87
N GLU A 414 -5.05 -26.01 -8.68
CA GLU A 414 -4.37 -25.96 -7.40
C GLU A 414 -4.16 -27.33 -6.76
N VAL A 415 -4.91 -28.34 -7.22
CA VAL A 415 -4.88 -29.69 -6.64
C VAL A 415 -3.98 -30.56 -7.48
N ASN A 416 -2.85 -30.99 -6.92
CA ASN A 416 -2.07 -32.06 -7.53
C ASN A 416 -2.80 -33.39 -7.33
N VAL A 417 -3.10 -34.09 -8.43
CA VAL A 417 -3.91 -35.31 -8.47
C VAL A 417 -3.25 -36.47 -7.73
N CYS A 418 -1.92 -36.49 -7.68
CA CYS A 418 -1.15 -37.51 -6.96
C CYS A 418 -0.99 -37.22 -5.46
N ASN A 419 -1.27 -35.99 -5.01
CA ASN A 419 -1.04 -35.64 -3.61
C ASN A 419 -2.03 -36.40 -2.70
N SER A 420 -1.50 -37.28 -1.85
CA SER A 420 -2.28 -38.14 -0.95
C SER A 420 -3.29 -39.06 -1.66
N TYR A 421 -3.12 -39.30 -2.96
CA TYR A 421 -3.97 -40.24 -3.69
C TYR A 421 -3.59 -41.69 -3.34
N CYS A 422 -2.30 -42.04 -3.42
CA CYS A 422 -1.79 -43.32 -2.97
C CYS A 422 -1.62 -43.31 -1.44
N LEU A 423 -2.14 -44.36 -0.80
CA LEU A 423 -2.07 -44.56 0.64
C LEU A 423 -0.89 -45.48 0.99
N ASN A 424 -0.56 -45.58 2.28
CA ASN A 424 0.43 -46.51 2.80
C ASN A 424 1.78 -46.49 2.06
N ASP A 425 2.29 -45.27 1.83
CA ASP A 425 3.57 -45.00 1.16
C ASP A 425 3.66 -45.53 -0.29
N GLY A 426 2.53 -45.75 -0.96
CA GLY A 426 2.48 -46.07 -2.39
C GLY A 426 3.00 -44.93 -3.27
N THR A 427 3.71 -45.26 -4.35
CA THR A 427 4.25 -44.27 -5.29
C THR A 427 3.20 -43.93 -6.35
N CYS A 428 2.92 -42.65 -6.54
CA CYS A 428 1.96 -42.19 -7.54
C CYS A 428 2.64 -41.82 -8.86
N SER A 429 2.06 -42.24 -9.97
CA SER A 429 2.41 -41.85 -11.34
C SER A 429 1.14 -41.57 -12.15
N LEU A 430 1.27 -40.92 -13.31
CA LEU A 430 0.15 -40.68 -14.22
C LEU A 430 0.27 -41.60 -15.44
N ASN A 431 -0.86 -42.10 -15.93
CA ASN A 431 -0.91 -42.87 -17.18
C ASN A 431 -1.02 -41.94 -18.42
N GLU A 432 -1.11 -42.53 -19.62
CA GLU A 432 -1.26 -41.77 -20.88
C GLU A 432 -2.57 -40.96 -20.98
N GLU A 433 -3.52 -41.19 -20.08
CA GLU A 433 -4.81 -40.49 -19.97
C GLU A 433 -4.82 -39.49 -18.78
N ASP A 434 -3.66 -39.19 -18.18
CA ASP A 434 -3.47 -38.32 -17.00
C ASP A 434 -4.19 -38.81 -15.73
N GLU A 435 -4.54 -40.09 -15.63
CA GLU A 435 -5.13 -40.70 -14.44
C GLU A 435 -4.04 -41.19 -13.46
N PRO A 436 -4.23 -41.00 -12.14
CA PRO A 436 -3.27 -41.42 -11.12
C PRO A 436 -3.27 -42.94 -10.94
N ILE A 437 -2.09 -43.53 -11.07
CA ILE A 437 -1.79 -44.95 -10.81
C ILE A 437 -0.86 -45.06 -9.60
N CYS A 438 -1.21 -45.95 -8.69
CA CYS A 438 -0.40 -46.26 -7.51
C CYS A 438 0.41 -47.54 -7.72
N GLU A 439 1.70 -47.45 -7.44
CA GLU A 439 2.57 -48.60 -7.21
C GLU A 439 2.64 -48.85 -5.70
N CYS A 440 2.05 -49.96 -5.25
CA CYS A 440 1.92 -50.30 -3.83
C CYS A 440 3.17 -51.00 -3.28
N THR A 441 3.44 -50.78 -2.00
CA THR A 441 4.46 -51.52 -1.25
C THR A 441 3.98 -52.96 -0.97
N GLU A 442 4.90 -53.91 -0.73
CA GLU A 442 4.59 -55.35 -0.63
C GLU A 442 3.50 -55.74 0.40
N ALA A 443 3.23 -54.87 1.37
CA ALA A 443 2.24 -55.08 2.44
C ALA A 443 0.81 -54.60 2.09
N TYR A 444 0.62 -53.93 0.94
CA TYR A 444 -0.65 -53.31 0.58
C TYR A 444 -1.04 -53.56 -0.88
N GLU A 445 -2.34 -53.65 -1.15
CA GLU A 445 -2.95 -53.82 -2.46
C GLU A 445 -4.19 -52.93 -2.62
N GLY A 446 -4.83 -52.99 -3.78
CA GLY A 446 -5.95 -52.10 -4.13
C GLY A 446 -5.54 -50.95 -5.04
N ARG A 447 -6.52 -50.18 -5.54
CA ARG A 447 -6.27 -49.12 -6.55
C ARG A 447 -5.52 -47.92 -6.00
N ARG A 448 -5.57 -47.74 -4.68
CA ARG A 448 -4.92 -46.66 -3.93
C ARG A 448 -4.03 -47.22 -2.81
N CYS A 449 -3.72 -48.52 -2.82
CA CYS A 449 -2.99 -49.22 -1.76
C CYS A 449 -3.72 -49.21 -0.40
N GLU A 450 -5.05 -49.25 -0.43
CA GLU A 450 -5.91 -49.15 0.74
C GLU A 450 -6.01 -50.46 1.54
N ASP A 451 -5.79 -51.60 0.90
CA ASP A 451 -6.02 -52.92 1.48
C ASP A 451 -4.71 -53.53 1.96
N SER A 452 -4.68 -54.12 3.15
CA SER A 452 -3.51 -54.86 3.63
C SER A 452 -3.52 -56.27 3.02
N THR A 453 -2.39 -56.71 2.45
CA THR A 453 -2.25 -58.06 1.85
C THR A 453 -2.27 -59.20 2.88
N SER A 454 -2.49 -58.89 4.17
CA SER A 454 -2.51 -59.83 5.28
C SER A 454 -3.91 -60.07 5.85
N VAL A 455 -4.83 -60.64 5.06
CA VAL A 455 -5.92 -61.47 5.60
C VAL A 455 -6.15 -62.73 4.76
N SER A 456 -5.31 -63.74 5.01
CA SER A 456 -5.72 -65.14 4.79
C SER A 456 -5.26 -65.98 5.97
N SER A 457 -6.08 -66.02 7.04
CA SER A 457 -6.21 -67.16 7.96
C SER A 457 -7.23 -66.84 9.05
N GLY A 458 -8.49 -67.25 8.86
CA GLY A 458 -9.51 -67.08 9.89
C GLY A 458 -10.84 -67.71 9.51
N LYS A 459 -10.90 -69.05 9.56
CA LYS A 459 -12.06 -69.96 9.48
C LYS A 459 -13.46 -69.34 9.42
N ALA A 460 -14.20 -69.72 8.39
CA ALA A 460 -15.66 -69.68 8.36
C ALA A 460 -16.28 -70.60 9.44
N VAL A 461 -17.23 -70.09 10.21
CA VAL A 461 -18.24 -70.84 10.98
C VAL A 461 -19.54 -69.98 10.99
N PRO A 462 -20.75 -70.57 10.89
CA PRO A 462 -21.84 -69.98 10.10
C PRO A 462 -22.81 -69.10 10.89
N ALA A 463 -23.72 -68.48 10.13
CA ALA A 463 -24.80 -67.60 10.56
C ALA A 463 -25.70 -68.18 11.66
N CYS A 464 -26.16 -67.30 12.56
CA CYS A 464 -27.33 -67.55 13.40
C CYS A 464 -28.25 -66.31 13.46
N GLN A 465 -29.54 -66.60 13.40
CA GLN A 465 -30.69 -65.69 13.34
C GLN A 465 -30.94 -64.99 14.69
N THR A 466 -31.52 -63.79 14.66
CA THR A 466 -32.22 -63.16 15.81
C THR A 466 -33.50 -63.94 16.15
N PRO A 467 -34.10 -63.93 17.38
CA PRO A 467 -34.25 -62.74 18.25
C PRO A 467 -34.29 -62.94 19.81
N GLY A 468 -33.98 -61.85 20.53
CA GLY A 468 -34.59 -61.37 21.79
C GLY A 468 -34.71 -62.25 23.05
N SER A 469 -34.13 -61.80 24.18
CA SER A 469 -34.81 -61.68 25.49
C SER A 469 -33.88 -61.12 26.57
N LYS A 470 -34.44 -60.26 27.43
CA LYS A 470 -33.86 -59.66 28.63
C LYS A 470 -33.56 -60.70 29.73
N SER A 471 -32.52 -60.46 30.53
CA SER A 471 -32.62 -60.41 32.00
C SER A 471 -31.27 -60.03 32.64
N GLU A 472 -31.36 -59.19 33.66
CA GLU A 472 -30.38 -58.76 34.68
C GLU A 472 -29.80 -59.99 35.43
N ASP A 473 -28.64 -60.04 36.10
CA ASP A 473 -28.07 -59.13 37.11
C ASP A 473 -26.58 -59.47 37.43
N ASP A 474 -25.93 -58.47 38.04
CA ASP A 474 -24.88 -58.49 39.09
C ASP A 474 -23.35 -58.60 38.86
N GLN A 475 -22.71 -57.43 39.11
CA GLN A 475 -21.52 -57.12 39.95
C GLN A 475 -20.11 -57.60 39.48
N SER A 476 -19.04 -56.79 39.44
CA SER A 476 -18.70 -55.56 40.19
C SER A 476 -17.50 -54.76 39.58
N ASN A 477 -17.53 -53.43 39.77
CA ASN A 477 -16.45 -52.42 39.96
C ASN A 477 -15.32 -52.25 38.90
N ALA A 478 -15.34 -51.16 38.11
CA ALA A 478 -14.82 -49.78 38.36
C ALA A 478 -13.45 -49.59 37.64
N ILE A 479 -13.17 -48.60 36.78
CA ILE A 479 -13.08 -47.13 36.99
C ILE A 479 -13.02 -46.42 35.60
N SER A 480 -13.78 -45.31 35.47
CA SER A 480 -13.69 -44.08 34.63
C SER A 480 -12.88 -44.00 33.32
N SER A 481 -13.16 -43.17 32.31
CA SER A 481 -14.27 -42.37 31.80
C SER A 481 -13.68 -41.59 30.60
N GLY A 482 -14.34 -41.51 29.45
CA GLY A 482 -13.84 -40.67 28.34
C GLY A 482 -14.63 -40.82 27.05
N THR A 483 -15.81 -40.21 26.98
CA THR A 483 -16.71 -40.18 25.82
C THR A 483 -16.16 -39.24 24.74
N LYS A 484 -15.81 -39.77 23.55
CA LYS A 484 -15.68 -38.97 22.32
C LYS A 484 -17.05 -38.91 21.63
N LYS A 485 -17.60 -37.70 21.50
CA LYS A 485 -18.87 -37.41 20.82
C LYS A 485 -18.55 -36.94 19.39
N TYR A 486 -19.08 -37.62 18.39
CA TYR A 486 -19.07 -37.17 16.99
C TYR A 486 -19.91 -35.89 16.85
N ILE A 487 -19.40 -34.89 16.14
CA ILE A 487 -20.16 -33.73 15.64
C ILE A 487 -20.32 -33.93 14.13
N ALA A 488 -21.56 -33.97 13.67
CA ALA A 488 -21.90 -33.90 12.26
C ALA A 488 -21.74 -32.46 11.77
N GLU A 489 -20.92 -32.24 10.75
CA GLU A 489 -20.85 -30.96 10.05
C GLU A 489 -22.04 -30.83 9.10
N LYS A 490 -22.77 -29.73 9.22
CA LYS A 490 -23.88 -29.38 8.34
C LYS A 490 -23.40 -28.24 7.44
N THR A 491 -23.28 -28.50 6.14
CA THR A 491 -22.92 -27.50 5.13
C THR A 491 -24.09 -26.53 4.93
N ILE A 492 -23.86 -25.24 5.15
CA ILE A 492 -24.85 -24.17 4.94
C ILE A 492 -24.53 -23.51 3.60
N THR A 493 -25.52 -23.37 2.72
CA THR A 493 -25.34 -22.76 1.40
C THR A 493 -25.59 -21.25 1.44
N LEU A 494 -25.06 -20.49 0.46
CA LEU A 494 -25.25 -19.04 0.36
C LEU A 494 -26.73 -18.64 0.26
N ALA A 495 -27.61 -19.54 -0.19
CA ALA A 495 -29.06 -19.35 -0.22
C ALA A 495 -29.70 -19.34 1.18
N ASP A 496 -29.14 -20.07 2.15
CA ASP A 496 -29.66 -20.13 3.53
C ASP A 496 -29.35 -18.85 4.34
N LEU A 497 -28.29 -18.14 3.98
CA LEU A 497 -27.87 -16.87 4.60
C LEU A 497 -28.70 -15.67 4.14
N MET A 498 -29.24 -15.69 2.91
CA MET A 498 -30.05 -14.58 2.39
C MET A 498 -31.50 -14.59 2.91
N ALA A 499 -31.98 -15.70 3.48
CA ALA A 499 -33.37 -15.83 3.91
C ALA A 499 -33.66 -15.31 5.35
N ASN A 500 -32.66 -14.95 6.16
CA ASN A 500 -32.85 -14.68 7.60
C ASN A 500 -32.23 -13.35 8.10
N TRP A 501 -32.32 -12.28 7.31
CA TRP A 501 -31.74 -10.97 7.63
C TRP A 501 -32.40 -10.16 8.77
N HIS A 502 -33.33 -10.75 9.54
CA HIS A 502 -34.06 -10.01 10.58
C HIS A 502 -34.13 -10.64 11.98
N LYS A 503 -33.25 -11.58 12.35
CA LYS A 503 -33.11 -12.00 13.76
C LYS A 503 -31.65 -12.13 14.20
N PRO A 504 -31.26 -11.55 15.36
CA PRO A 504 -29.89 -11.65 15.85
C PRO A 504 -29.66 -13.02 16.51
N THR A 505 -28.87 -13.88 15.88
CA THR A 505 -28.43 -15.16 16.45
C THR A 505 -27.06 -14.97 17.10
N LYS A 506 -26.93 -15.29 18.39
CA LYS A 506 -25.66 -15.24 19.13
C LYS A 506 -24.87 -16.52 18.86
N ILE A 507 -23.66 -16.39 18.33
CA ILE A 507 -22.69 -17.49 18.18
C ILE A 507 -21.52 -17.21 19.12
N SER A 508 -21.21 -18.16 20.01
CA SER A 508 -20.07 -18.08 20.93
C SER A 508 -19.02 -19.09 20.47
N VAL A 509 -17.79 -18.64 20.20
CA VAL A 509 -16.65 -19.50 19.83
C VAL A 509 -15.72 -19.62 21.05
N VAL A 510 -15.42 -20.85 21.46
CA VAL A 510 -14.42 -21.15 22.49
C VAL A 510 -13.12 -21.52 21.77
N VAL A 511 -12.03 -20.81 22.07
CA VAL A 511 -10.68 -21.11 21.57
C VAL A 511 -9.88 -21.71 22.72
N GLU A 512 -9.50 -22.99 22.61
CA GLU A 512 -8.48 -23.59 23.47
C GLU A 512 -7.10 -23.35 22.86
N VAL A 513 -6.20 -22.74 23.64
CA VAL A 513 -4.79 -22.60 23.30
C VAL A 513 -4.07 -23.84 23.82
N LYS A 514 -3.32 -24.53 22.96
CA LYS A 514 -2.36 -25.57 23.34
C LYS A 514 -0.94 -25.04 23.22
#